data_AF-A0A323V0M7-F1
#
_entry.id   AF-A0A323V0M7-F1
#
_cell.length_a   1.000
_cell.length_b   1.000
_cell.length_c   1.000
_cell.angle_alpha   90.00
_cell.angle_beta   90.00
_cell.angle_gamma   90.00
#
_symmetry.space_group_name_H-M   'P 1'
#
loop_
_entity.id
_entity.type
_entity.pdbx_description
1 polymer ?
#
loop_
_entity_poly.entity_id
_entity_poly.type
_entity_poly.pdbx_seq_one_letter_code
_entity_poly.pdbx_strand_id
1 'polypeptide(L)'
;MREAEALRRKHLAGSWSRVSMVADAQAENAVEDDDLGAVEMVFHPALGLIPKDPARRLAVLARAYPDPKVFHLAHAIAFLRRHPHGDRSCLVTLGSSGSGSRVSEYDAALSEFARAAGLHCVYFGIAESRLLRGEECYERLDQFLTDLQAREDSAHGGPLIPRRNSHL
;
A
#
# COMPACT_ATOMS: atom_id res chain seq x y z
N MET A 1 -0.80 41.27 14.40
CA MET A 1 -0.29 40.44 13.27
C MET A 1 1.20 40.12 13.30
N ARG A 2 2.06 40.78 14.10
CA ARG A 2 3.52 40.50 14.12
C ARG A 2 3.99 39.42 15.11
N GLU A 3 3.19 39.01 16.09
CA GLU A 3 3.61 37.98 17.08
C GLU A 3 3.37 36.54 16.60
N ALA A 4 2.41 36.30 15.70
CA ALA A 4 2.10 34.97 15.17
C ALA A 4 3.16 34.45 14.17
N GLU A 5 3.91 35.35 13.52
CA GLU A 5 4.97 34.99 12.57
C GLU A 5 6.29 34.58 13.26
N ALA A 6 6.55 35.11 14.45
CA ALA A 6 7.76 34.80 15.22
C ALA A 6 7.74 33.37 15.80
N LEU A 7 6.55 32.87 16.15
CA LEU A 7 6.39 31.49 16.67
C LEU A 7 6.58 30.44 15.57
N ARG A 8 6.20 30.75 14.33
CA ARG A 8 6.28 29.85 13.18
C ARG A 8 7.73 29.62 12.71
N ARG A 9 8.62 30.62 12.90
CA ARG A 9 10.05 30.51 12.56
C ARG A 9 10.86 29.68 13.57
N LYS A 10 10.44 29.58 14.84
CA LYS A 10 11.14 28.72 15.82
C LYS A 10 10.85 27.23 15.63
N HIS A 11 9.69 26.86 15.06
CA HIS A 11 9.32 25.46 14.86
C HIS A 11 9.96 24.81 13.62
N LEU A 12 10.48 25.61 12.67
CA LEU A 12 11.06 25.12 11.41
C LEU A 12 12.58 24.89 11.46
N ALA A 13 13.27 25.33 12.51
CA ALA A 13 14.72 25.20 12.64
C ALA A 13 15.19 23.93 13.39
N GLY A 14 14.27 23.12 13.92
CA GLY A 14 14.62 21.98 14.79
C GLY A 14 14.56 20.59 14.16
N SER A 15 14.05 20.44 12.93
CA SER A 15 13.62 19.11 12.46
C SER A 15 14.51 18.46 11.40
N TRP A 16 15.60 19.07 10.96
CA TRP A 16 16.46 18.49 9.92
C TRP A 16 17.87 18.28 10.44
N SER A 17 18.11 17.12 11.05
CA SER A 17 19.44 16.51 11.04
C SER A 17 19.33 15.01 10.81
N ARG A 18 19.47 14.67 9.52
CA ARG A 18 20.33 13.60 8.96
C ARG A 18 20.26 12.19 9.57
N VAL A 19 19.69 11.33 8.74
CA VAL A 19 19.88 9.86 8.59
C VAL A 19 21.28 9.37 8.99
N SER A 20 21.32 8.26 9.76
CA SER A 20 22.40 7.28 9.69
C SER A 20 21.81 5.87 9.78
N MET A 21 22.02 5.07 8.74
CA MET A 21 21.83 3.63 8.74
C MET A 21 22.82 2.98 9.71
N VAL A 22 22.34 2.12 10.61
CA VAL A 22 23.00 0.87 10.99
C VAL A 22 21.91 -0.16 11.20
N ALA A 23 22.08 -1.29 10.54
CA ALA A 23 21.24 -2.46 10.57
C ALA A 23 21.35 -3.21 11.90
N ASP A 24 20.51 -4.25 11.97
CA ASP A 24 20.63 -5.43 12.81
C ASP A 24 19.91 -5.41 14.18
N ALA A 25 18.83 -6.20 14.14
CA ALA A 25 18.58 -7.27 15.09
C ALA A 25 18.46 -6.85 16.55
N GLN A 26 17.24 -6.51 16.95
CA GLN A 26 16.63 -6.92 18.23
C GLN A 26 15.22 -6.31 18.32
N ALA A 27 14.26 -6.95 17.66
CA ALA A 27 12.85 -6.82 18.04
C ALA A 27 12.49 -8.03 18.93
N GLU A 28 13.30 -8.29 19.96
CA GLU A 28 12.93 -9.20 21.03
C GLU A 28 12.10 -8.42 22.05
N ASN A 29 10.78 -8.67 22.04
CA ASN A 29 9.87 -8.65 23.18
C ASN A 29 10.17 -7.68 24.34
N ALA A 30 10.36 -6.39 24.05
CA ALA A 30 10.20 -5.34 25.05
C ALA A 30 8.75 -4.86 25.01
N VAL A 31 7.84 -5.61 25.63
CA VAL A 31 6.59 -5.04 26.11
C VAL A 31 7.00 -4.18 27.30
N GLU A 32 7.08 -2.87 27.10
CA GLU A 32 7.07 -1.94 28.21
C GLU A 32 5.78 -2.22 28.99
N ASP A 33 5.97 -2.77 30.20
CA ASP A 33 4.91 -2.96 31.18
C ASP A 33 4.57 -1.58 31.75
N ASP A 34 3.98 -0.74 30.88
CA ASP A 34 3.35 0.49 31.27
C ASP A 34 2.09 0.10 32.03
N ASP A 35 1.92 0.64 33.23
CA ASP A 35 0.83 0.39 34.18
C ASP A 35 -0.51 0.86 33.56
N LEU A 36 -1.01 0.09 32.60
CA LEU A 36 -2.26 0.35 31.90
C LEU A 36 -3.35 -0.35 32.70
N GLY A 37 -3.82 0.32 33.75
CA GLY A 37 -5.00 -0.11 34.52
C GLY A 37 -6.11 -0.64 33.60
N ALA A 38 -6.88 -1.62 34.11
CA ALA A 38 -7.83 -2.44 33.37
C ALA A 38 -8.40 -1.77 32.10
N VAL A 39 -7.85 -2.15 30.94
CA VAL A 39 -8.29 -1.61 29.65
C VAL A 39 -9.65 -2.20 29.33
N GLU A 40 -10.68 -1.36 29.28
CA GLU A 40 -12.01 -1.81 28.87
C GLU A 40 -11.98 -2.28 27.40
N MET A 41 -12.45 -3.51 27.13
CA MET A 41 -12.39 -4.15 25.83
C MET A 41 -13.78 -4.26 25.20
N VAL A 42 -13.85 -4.23 23.87
CA VAL A 42 -15.06 -4.46 23.07
C VAL A 42 -14.79 -5.50 22.00
N PHE A 43 -15.82 -6.23 21.60
CA PHE A 43 -15.71 -7.24 20.54
C PHE A 43 -15.67 -6.60 19.15
N HIS A 44 -14.72 -7.03 18.32
CA HIS A 44 -14.58 -6.71 16.91
C HIS A 44 -14.70 -7.98 16.07
N PRO A 45 -15.56 -8.01 15.04
CA PRO A 45 -15.89 -9.23 14.31
C PRO A 45 -14.69 -9.93 13.64
N ALA A 46 -13.66 -9.17 13.27
CA ALA A 46 -12.46 -9.71 12.61
C ALA A 46 -11.24 -9.86 13.54
N LEU A 47 -11.19 -9.15 14.68
CA LEU A 47 -9.98 -9.08 15.52
C LEU A 47 -10.19 -9.65 16.93
N GLY A 48 -11.40 -10.07 17.26
CA GLY A 48 -11.74 -10.47 18.62
C GLY A 48 -11.82 -9.25 19.54
N LEU A 49 -11.28 -9.36 20.76
CA LEU A 49 -11.33 -8.28 21.73
C LEU A 49 -10.32 -7.18 21.39
N ILE A 50 -10.79 -5.94 21.25
CA ILE A 50 -9.96 -4.76 21.02
C ILE A 50 -10.28 -3.65 22.04
N PRO A 51 -9.37 -2.69 22.28
CA PRO A 51 -9.62 -1.60 23.22
C PRO A 51 -10.89 -0.80 22.89
N LYS A 52 -11.64 -0.44 23.93
CA LYS A 52 -12.78 0.48 23.80
C LYS A 52 -12.32 1.90 23.52
N ASP A 53 -11.19 2.32 24.06
CA ASP A 53 -10.60 3.63 23.79
C ASP A 53 -10.35 3.82 22.28
N PRO A 54 -10.88 4.89 21.64
CA PRO A 54 -10.75 5.10 20.20
C PRO A 54 -9.31 5.20 19.70
N ALA A 55 -8.41 5.87 20.42
CA ALA A 55 -7.03 6.07 19.98
C ALA A 55 -6.25 4.74 20.00
N ARG A 56 -6.37 3.98 21.08
CA ARG A 56 -5.79 2.62 21.19
C ARG A 56 -6.39 1.67 20.17
N ARG A 57 -7.70 1.79 19.91
CA ARG A 57 -8.38 0.98 18.88
C ARG A 57 -7.81 1.24 17.49
N LEU A 58 -7.62 2.52 17.13
CA LEU A 58 -7.01 2.89 15.85
C LEU A 58 -5.60 2.33 15.72
N ALA A 59 -4.80 2.34 16.79
CA ALA A 59 -3.46 1.74 16.78
C ALA A 59 -3.51 0.22 16.53
N VAL A 60 -4.46 -0.51 17.14
CA VAL A 60 -4.67 -1.95 16.87
C VAL A 60 -5.09 -2.18 15.42
N LEU A 61 -6.04 -1.39 14.91
CA LEU A 61 -6.52 -1.51 13.54
C LEU A 61 -5.40 -1.21 12.52
N ALA A 62 -4.60 -0.17 12.73
CA ALA A 62 -3.50 0.19 11.84
C ALA A 62 -2.42 -0.91 11.77
N ARG A 63 -2.17 -1.63 12.87
CA ARG A 63 -1.26 -2.78 12.88
C ARG A 63 -1.83 -3.99 12.15
N ALA A 64 -3.12 -4.26 12.30
CA ALA A 64 -3.79 -5.39 11.67
C ALA A 64 -4.08 -5.17 10.17
N TYR A 65 -4.33 -3.91 9.79
CA TYR A 65 -4.66 -3.48 8.44
C TYR A 65 -3.65 -2.41 8.00
N PRO A 66 -2.42 -2.80 7.64
CA PRO A 66 -1.44 -1.85 7.14
C PRO A 66 -1.95 -1.18 5.86
N ASP A 67 -1.43 0.02 5.59
CA ASP A 67 -1.75 0.75 4.38
C ASP A 67 -1.43 -0.10 3.13
N PRO A 68 -2.27 -0.02 2.09
CA PRO A 68 -2.01 -0.71 0.83
C PRO A 68 -0.71 -0.23 0.20
N LYS A 69 0.03 -1.13 -0.44
CA LYS A 69 1.02 -0.70 -1.43
C LYS A 69 0.29 -0.21 -2.67
N VAL A 70 0.72 0.94 -3.18
CA VAL A 70 0.07 1.63 -4.30
C VAL A 70 0.98 1.54 -5.53
N PHE A 71 0.39 1.19 -6.67
CA PHE A 71 1.06 1.12 -7.96
C PHE A 71 0.34 2.04 -8.94
N HIS A 72 1.11 2.89 -9.61
CA HIS A 72 0.60 3.82 -10.60
C HIS A 72 0.81 3.21 -11.99
N LEU A 73 -0.29 2.85 -12.64
CA LEU A 73 -0.28 2.23 -13.96
C LEU A 73 -0.78 3.23 -15.00
N ALA A 74 -0.54 2.97 -16.29
CA ALA A 74 -1.07 3.83 -17.34
C ALA A 74 -2.61 3.84 -17.29
N HIS A 75 -3.20 5.00 -17.02
CA HIS A 75 -4.65 5.23 -16.88
C HIS A 75 -5.37 4.35 -15.82
N ALA A 76 -4.64 3.78 -14.87
CA ALA A 76 -5.19 3.06 -13.72
C ALA A 76 -4.33 3.21 -12.47
N ILE A 77 -4.85 2.77 -11.33
CA ILE A 77 -4.13 2.64 -10.07
C ILE A 77 -4.45 1.28 -9.47
N ALA A 78 -3.46 0.61 -8.89
CA ALA A 78 -3.64 -0.65 -8.18
C ALA A 78 -3.27 -0.50 -6.70
N PHE A 79 -4.08 -1.10 -5.83
CA PHE A 79 -3.85 -1.17 -4.39
C PHE A 79 -3.70 -2.63 -3.99
N LEU A 80 -2.54 -3.00 -3.44
CA LEU A 80 -2.27 -4.34 -2.91
C LEU A 80 -2.30 -4.31 -1.38
N ARG A 81 -3.18 -5.12 -0.78
CA ARG A 81 -3.34 -5.27 0.68
C ARG A 81 -3.07 -6.70 1.10
N ARG A 82 -2.34 -6.88 2.21
CA ARG A 82 -2.35 -8.14 2.95
C ARG A 82 -3.71 -8.29 3.61
N HIS A 83 -4.26 -9.50 3.59
CA HIS A 83 -5.44 -9.79 4.37
C HIS A 83 -5.03 -10.01 5.84
N PRO A 84 -5.73 -9.44 6.82
CA PRO A 84 -5.35 -9.50 8.25
C PRO A 84 -5.35 -10.92 8.82
N HIS A 85 -6.07 -11.85 8.18
CA HIS A 85 -6.25 -13.23 8.65
C HIS A 85 -5.19 -14.22 8.12
N GLY A 86 -4.10 -13.74 7.51
CA GLY A 86 -2.90 -14.54 7.26
C GLY A 86 -2.28 -14.40 5.87
N ASP A 87 -1.05 -14.92 5.76
CA ASP A 87 -0.07 -14.71 4.67
C ASP A 87 -0.50 -15.28 3.31
N ARG A 88 -1.58 -16.05 3.29
CA ARG A 88 -2.06 -16.75 2.09
C ARG A 88 -3.16 -16.03 1.36
N SER A 89 -3.49 -14.80 1.75
CA SER A 89 -4.55 -14.05 1.10
C SER A 89 -4.23 -12.57 0.96
N CYS A 90 -4.55 -12.03 -0.21
CA CYS A 90 -4.32 -10.64 -0.56
C CYS A 90 -5.54 -10.07 -1.26
N LEU A 91 -5.78 -8.77 -1.06
CA LEU A 91 -6.77 -8.02 -1.81
C LEU A 91 -6.04 -7.12 -2.81
N VAL A 92 -6.43 -7.23 -4.08
CA VAL A 92 -6.04 -6.27 -5.11
C VAL A 92 -7.27 -5.48 -5.51
N THR A 93 -7.21 -4.16 -5.39
CA THR A 93 -8.23 -3.26 -5.93
C THR A 93 -7.63 -2.46 -7.05
N LEU A 94 -8.27 -2.49 -8.21
CA LEU A 94 -7.95 -1.64 -9.35
C LEU A 94 -8.90 -0.44 -9.33
N GLY A 95 -8.42 0.71 -9.78
CA GLY A 95 -9.21 1.91 -9.92
C GLY A 95 -8.79 2.70 -11.15
N SER A 96 -9.70 3.49 -11.69
CA SER A 96 -9.36 4.41 -12.79
C SER A 96 -8.58 5.62 -12.27
N SER A 97 -7.60 6.09 -13.04
CA SER A 97 -6.87 7.34 -12.75
C SER A 97 -7.18 8.49 -13.73
N GLY A 98 -8.15 8.31 -14.64
CA GLY A 98 -8.55 9.36 -15.59
C GLY A 98 -9.48 8.88 -16.70
N SER A 99 -9.57 9.67 -17.79
CA SER A 99 -10.22 9.23 -19.02
C SER A 99 -9.39 8.16 -19.72
N GLY A 100 -10.05 7.24 -20.43
CA GLY A 100 -9.37 6.11 -21.10
C GLY A 100 -8.90 5.03 -20.12
N SER A 101 -9.72 4.72 -19.11
CA SER A 101 -9.39 3.72 -18.08
C SER A 101 -9.00 2.37 -18.67
N ARG A 102 -7.87 1.83 -18.21
CA ARG A 102 -7.36 0.50 -18.58
C ARG A 102 -7.62 -0.55 -17.50
N VAL A 103 -8.51 -0.28 -16.54
CA VAL A 103 -8.79 -1.18 -15.40
C VAL A 103 -9.14 -2.60 -15.86
N SER A 104 -10.00 -2.75 -16.88
CA SER A 104 -10.39 -4.06 -17.40
C SER A 104 -9.21 -4.85 -18.00
N GLU A 105 -8.24 -4.16 -18.61
CA GLU A 105 -7.03 -4.80 -19.16
C GLU A 105 -6.14 -5.32 -18.03
N TYR A 106 -5.95 -4.52 -16.98
CA TYR A 106 -5.17 -4.94 -15.80
C TYR A 106 -5.89 -6.03 -15.00
N ASP A 107 -7.21 -6.02 -14.94
CA ASP A 107 -7.99 -7.08 -14.30
C ASP A 107 -7.88 -8.42 -15.07
N ALA A 108 -7.87 -8.36 -16.40
CA ALA A 108 -7.60 -9.53 -17.24
C ALA A 108 -6.16 -10.05 -17.03
N ALA A 109 -5.16 -9.16 -17.05
CA ALA A 109 -3.77 -9.53 -16.81
C ALA A 109 -3.56 -10.15 -15.42
N LEU A 110 -4.22 -9.59 -14.39
CA LEU A 110 -4.22 -10.13 -13.03
C LEU A 110 -4.82 -11.54 -12.98
N SER A 111 -5.91 -11.77 -13.73
CA SER A 111 -6.56 -13.08 -13.80
C SER A 111 -5.67 -14.13 -14.48
N GLU A 112 -5.01 -13.76 -15.58
CA GLU A 112 -4.05 -14.62 -16.26
C GLU A 112 -2.83 -14.95 -15.39
N PHE A 113 -2.27 -13.93 -14.73
CA PHE A 113 -1.18 -14.10 -13.79
C PHE A 113 -1.56 -15.04 -12.64
N ALA A 114 -2.72 -14.81 -12.00
CA ALA A 114 -3.18 -15.63 -10.88
C ALA A 114 -3.28 -17.11 -11.28
N ARG A 115 -3.87 -17.39 -12.45
CA ARG A 115 -3.96 -18.75 -12.98
C ARG A 115 -2.58 -19.37 -13.22
N ALA A 116 -1.66 -18.62 -13.83
CA ALA A 116 -0.30 -19.11 -14.10
C ALA A 116 0.52 -19.34 -12.81
N ALA A 117 0.31 -18.51 -11.80
CA ALA A 117 0.96 -18.60 -10.50
C ALA A 117 0.31 -19.62 -9.54
N GLY A 118 -0.75 -20.31 -9.97
CA GLY A 118 -1.49 -21.26 -9.13
C GLY A 118 -2.28 -20.60 -8.00
N LEU A 119 -2.57 -19.30 -8.10
CA LEU A 119 -3.35 -18.55 -7.12
C LEU A 119 -4.84 -18.66 -7.42
N HIS A 120 -5.62 -18.90 -6.37
CA HIS A 120 -7.08 -18.82 -6.46
C HIS A 120 -7.51 -17.35 -6.47
N CYS A 121 -8.12 -16.90 -7.56
CA CYS A 121 -8.57 -15.51 -7.73
C CYS A 121 -10.10 -15.46 -7.82
N VAL A 122 -10.73 -14.69 -6.94
CA VAL A 122 -12.19 -14.47 -6.95
C VAL A 122 -12.54 -13.00 -6.80
N TYR A 123 -13.70 -12.63 -7.33
CA TYR A 123 -14.27 -11.32 -7.11
C TYR A 123 -14.65 -11.13 -5.63
N PHE A 124 -14.30 -9.98 -5.05
CA PHE A 124 -14.50 -9.70 -3.62
C PHE A 124 -15.61 -8.67 -3.38
N GLY A 125 -16.84 -8.88 -3.90
CA GLY A 125 -18.07 -8.15 -3.52
C GLY A 125 -18.06 -6.61 -3.58
N ILE A 126 -16.93 -6.02 -3.96
CA ILE A 126 -16.59 -4.61 -4.03
C ILE A 126 -16.11 -4.42 -5.47
N ALA A 127 -16.57 -3.36 -6.10
CA ALA A 127 -16.17 -2.99 -7.45
C ALA A 127 -14.65 -3.09 -7.62
N GLU A 128 -14.23 -3.69 -8.74
CA GLU A 128 -12.84 -3.72 -9.19
C GLU A 128 -11.86 -4.35 -8.16
N SER A 129 -12.38 -5.17 -7.24
CA SER A 129 -11.58 -5.81 -6.18
C SER A 129 -11.56 -7.34 -6.32
N ARG A 130 -10.35 -7.90 -6.24
CA ARG A 130 -10.08 -9.34 -6.29
C ARG A 130 -9.47 -9.81 -4.98
N LEU A 131 -10.01 -10.90 -4.44
CA LEU A 131 -9.39 -11.66 -3.38
C LEU A 131 -8.57 -12.80 -4.01
N LEU A 132 -7.26 -12.75 -3.80
CA LEU A 132 -6.34 -13.78 -4.24
C LEU A 132 -5.86 -14.60 -3.05
N ARG A 133 -5.70 -15.92 -3.26
CA ARG A 133 -5.24 -16.85 -2.24
C ARG A 133 -4.21 -17.85 -2.78
N GLY A 134 -3.18 -18.12 -2.01
CA GLY A 134 -2.14 -19.09 -2.35
C GLY A 134 -0.86 -18.87 -1.56
N GLU A 135 0.13 -19.70 -1.80
CA GLU A 135 1.47 -19.54 -1.20
C GLU A 135 2.16 -18.30 -1.78
N GLU A 136 2.84 -17.54 -0.91
CA GLU A 136 3.59 -16.33 -1.28
C GLU A 136 2.72 -15.32 -2.05
N CYS A 137 1.41 -15.30 -1.78
CA CYS A 137 0.44 -14.55 -2.57
C CYS A 137 0.81 -13.06 -2.63
N TYR A 138 1.27 -12.49 -1.51
CA TYR A 138 1.63 -11.08 -1.45
C TYR A 138 2.88 -10.81 -2.27
N GLU A 139 3.95 -11.57 -2.03
CA GLU A 139 5.25 -11.40 -2.67
C GLU A 139 5.14 -11.58 -4.19
N ARG A 140 4.38 -12.57 -4.65
CA ARG A 140 4.12 -12.82 -6.07
C ARG A 140 3.33 -11.69 -6.72
N LEU A 141 2.29 -11.18 -6.05
CA LEU A 141 1.51 -10.05 -6.56
C LEU A 141 2.29 -8.74 -6.53
N ASP A 142 3.13 -8.55 -5.53
CA ASP A 142 4.00 -7.40 -5.40
C ASP A 142 4.97 -7.32 -6.59
N GLN A 143 5.61 -8.44 -6.91
CA GLN A 143 6.50 -8.54 -8.06
C GLN A 143 5.74 -8.30 -9.37
N PHE A 144 4.59 -8.94 -9.56
CA PHE A 144 3.77 -8.77 -10.77
C PHE A 144 3.38 -7.32 -11.02
N LEU A 145 2.89 -6.60 -10.00
CA LEU A 145 2.49 -5.20 -10.12
C LEU A 145 3.69 -4.27 -10.31
N THR A 146 4.83 -4.59 -9.69
CA THR A 146 6.09 -3.86 -9.91
C THR A 146 6.55 -3.99 -11.36
N ASP A 147 6.52 -5.21 -11.92
CA ASP A 147 6.91 -5.47 -13.30
C ASP A 147 5.96 -4.79 -14.30
N LEU A 148 4.66 -4.81 -14.03
CA LEU A 148 3.67 -4.09 -14.84
C LEU A 148 3.95 -2.59 -14.85
N GLN A 149 4.16 -1.99 -13.69
CA GLN A 149 4.47 -0.56 -13.59
C GLN A 149 5.76 -0.22 -14.35
N ALA A 150 6.84 -1.00 -14.17
CA ALA A 150 8.11 -0.76 -14.85
C ALA A 150 8.03 -0.83 -16.39
N ARG A 151 7.19 -1.73 -16.93
CA ARG A 151 6.95 -1.85 -18.37
C ARG A 151 6.25 -0.60 -18.92
N GLU A 152 5.27 -0.09 -18.21
CA GLU A 152 4.54 1.12 -18.59
C GLU A 152 5.44 2.36 -18.50
N ASP A 153 6.26 2.48 -17.45
CA ASP A 153 7.26 3.55 -17.31
C ASP A 153 8.26 3.53 -18.47
N SER A 154 8.68 2.35 -18.91
CA SER A 154 9.61 2.18 -20.04
C SER A 154 8.95 2.48 -21.39
N ALA A 155 7.68 2.13 -21.57
CA ALA A 155 6.93 2.37 -22.81
C ALA A 155 6.63 3.87 -23.03
N HIS A 156 6.47 4.64 -21.95
CA HIS A 156 6.22 6.09 -22.00
C HIS A 156 7.51 6.93 -21.89
N GLY A 157 8.66 6.30 -21.65
CA GLY A 157 9.98 6.92 -21.48
C GLY A 157 10.95 6.79 -22.68
N GLY A 158 10.46 6.37 -23.85
CA GLY A 158 11.30 6.32 -25.07
C GLY A 158 11.85 7.70 -25.46
N PRO A 159 13.07 7.80 -26.05
CA PRO A 159 13.64 9.09 -26.41
C PRO A 159 12.69 9.84 -27.36
N LEU A 160 12.37 11.08 -27.02
CA LEU A 160 11.86 12.04 -28.00
C LEU A 160 12.94 12.19 -29.07
N ILE A 161 12.87 11.38 -30.13
CA ILE A 161 13.68 11.59 -31.33
C ILE A 161 13.37 13.03 -31.77
N PRO A 162 14.35 13.94 -31.79
CA PRO A 162 14.11 15.28 -32.30
C PRO A 162 13.66 15.11 -33.75
N ARG A 163 12.44 15.57 -34.06
CA ARG A 163 12.05 15.77 -35.45
C ARG A 163 13.05 16.77 -36.02
N ARG A 164 14.02 16.24 -36.76
CA ARG A 164 14.97 17.02 -37.54
C ARG A 164 14.12 17.73 -38.58
N ASN A 165 13.86 19.02 -38.36
CA ASN A 165 13.30 19.90 -39.36
C ASN A 165 14.27 19.93 -40.55
N SER A 166 14.01 19.10 -41.54
CA SER A 166 14.53 19.30 -42.88
C SER A 166 13.67 20.39 -43.53
N HIS A 167 14.06 21.64 -43.31
CA HIS A 167 13.70 22.73 -44.21
C HIS A 167 14.61 22.61 -45.43
N LEU A 168 13.98 22.19 -46.55
CA LEU A 168 14.37 22.63 -47.88
C LEU A 168 13.98 24.11 -48.03
#